data_AF-A0A6M8SYX5-F1
#
_entry.id   AF-A0A6M8SYX5-F1
#
_cell.length_a   1.000
_cell.length_b   1.000
_cell.length_c   1.000
_cell.angle_alpha   90.00
_cell.angle_beta   90.00
_cell.angle_gamma   90.00
#
_symmetry.space_group_name_H-M   'P 1'
#
loop_
_entity.id
_entity.type
_entity.pdbx_description
1 polymer ?
#
loop_
_entity_poly.entity_id
_entity_poly.type
_entity_poly.pdbx_seq_one_letter_code
_entity_poly.pdbx_strand_id
1 'polypeptide(L)'
;MQNPIVTFETGDIIEIDAGVWPDGTIRRRLAMVSDTDHRHFMILTNDQTEKTYPLLPSLNPEKIGNPSGWAFVLLQDYGEETYRQYSRLQELFLELPEIDSMTYYRALYWAKQNLNFDPALALQYGQEETKAAWHARLGFIP
;
A
#
# COMPACT_ATOMS: atom_id res chain seq x y z
N MET A 1 10.37 -15.19 -22.26
CA MET A 1 10.02 -13.78 -22.54
C MET A 1 10.69 -12.96 -21.45
N GLN A 2 11.49 -11.96 -21.78
CA GLN A 2 12.01 -11.03 -20.76
C GLN A 2 10.82 -10.24 -20.24
N ASN A 3 10.56 -10.31 -18.94
CA ASN A 3 9.63 -9.37 -18.30
C ASN A 3 10.13 -7.96 -18.65
N PRO A 4 9.25 -7.05 -19.09
CA PRO A 4 9.64 -5.65 -19.25
C PRO A 4 10.28 -5.20 -17.95
N ILE A 5 11.44 -4.55 -18.04
CA ILE A 5 12.10 -3.96 -16.87
C ILE A 5 11.14 -2.86 -16.40
N VAL A 6 10.35 -3.14 -15.37
CA VAL A 6 9.55 -2.13 -14.71
C VAL A 6 10.53 -1.16 -14.06
N THR A 7 10.65 0.03 -14.64
CA THR A 7 11.42 1.12 -14.05
C THR A 7 10.55 1.86 -13.06
N PHE A 8 11.06 2.06 -11.86
CA PHE A 8 10.41 2.80 -10.81
C PHE A 8 11.08 4.16 -10.61
N GLU A 9 10.30 5.15 -10.20
CA GLU A 9 10.77 6.47 -9.79
C GLU A 9 10.78 6.58 -8.26
N THR A 10 11.62 7.46 -7.73
CA THR A 10 11.64 7.79 -6.30
C THR A 10 10.26 8.26 -5.84
N GLY A 11 9.77 7.75 -4.72
CA GLY A 11 8.43 8.04 -4.20
C GLY A 11 7.30 7.22 -4.83
N ASP A 12 7.58 6.36 -5.83
CA ASP A 12 6.56 5.46 -6.37
C ASP A 12 6.05 4.51 -5.30
N ILE A 13 4.72 4.42 -5.17
CA ILE A 13 4.05 3.42 -4.35
C ILE A 13 3.99 2.12 -5.16
N ILE A 14 4.51 1.05 -4.57
CA ILE A 14 4.67 -0.27 -5.17
C ILE A 14 4.08 -1.36 -4.27
N GLU A 15 3.69 -2.47 -4.88
CA GLU A 15 3.50 -3.73 -4.17
C GLU A 15 4.71 -4.63 -4.36
N ILE A 16 5.06 -5.37 -3.31
CA ILE A 16 6.11 -6.39 -3.32
C ILE A 16 5.63 -7.66 -2.62
N ASP A 17 6.19 -8.80 -3.01
CA ASP A 17 5.99 -10.05 -2.29
C ASP A 17 6.59 -9.97 -0.88
N ALA A 18 5.75 -10.20 0.13
CA ALA A 18 6.11 -10.20 1.54
C ALA A 18 6.42 -11.62 2.07
N GLY A 19 6.45 -12.62 1.19
CA GLY A 19 6.76 -14.01 1.47
C GLY A 19 5.59 -14.97 1.24
N VAL A 20 5.92 -16.27 1.24
CA VAL A 20 4.96 -17.37 1.11
C VAL A 20 4.41 -17.71 2.49
N TRP A 21 3.09 -17.76 2.62
CA TRP A 21 2.40 -18.13 3.84
C TRP A 21 2.25 -19.65 3.97
N PRO A 22 1.93 -20.18 5.17
CA PRO A 22 1.82 -21.62 5.41
C PRO A 22 0.79 -22.34 4.53
N ASP A 23 -0.20 -21.61 4.00
CA ASP A 23 -1.21 -22.11 3.06
C ASP A 23 -0.74 -22.13 1.59
N GLY A 24 0.52 -21.75 1.33
CA GLY A 24 1.11 -21.68 0.00
C GLY A 24 0.81 -20.40 -0.77
N THR A 25 0.06 -19.44 -0.18
CA THR A 25 -0.24 -18.16 -0.84
C THR A 25 0.92 -17.17 -0.69
N ILE A 26 1.14 -16.34 -1.70
CA ILE A 26 2.06 -15.20 -1.60
C ILE A 26 1.26 -14.00 -1.14
N ARG A 27 1.66 -13.40 -0.02
CA ARG A 27 1.08 -12.11 0.40
C ARG A 27 1.91 -10.97 -0.16
N ARG A 28 1.23 -9.96 -0.67
CA ARG A 28 1.84 -8.72 -1.17
C ARG A 28 1.76 -7.64 -0.11
N ARG A 29 2.69 -6.68 -0.13
CA ARG A 29 2.76 -5.57 0.81
C ARG A 29 3.05 -4.27 0.07
N LEU A 30 2.40 -3.20 0.51
CA LEU A 30 2.69 -1.83 0.08
C LEU A 30 4.06 -1.35 0.57
N ALA A 31 4.84 -0.82 -0.36
CA ALA A 31 6.12 -0.18 -0.14
C ALA A 31 6.21 1.11 -0.97
N MET A 32 7.18 1.96 -0.66
CA MET A 32 7.49 3.14 -1.44
C MET A 32 8.93 3.05 -1.90
N VAL A 33 9.17 3.34 -3.15
CA VAL A 33 10.53 3.47 -3.67
C VAL A 33 11.19 4.65 -2.97
N SER A 34 12.41 4.46 -2.46
CA SER A 34 13.08 5.47 -1.62
C SER A 34 13.13 6.82 -2.32
N ASP A 35 12.91 7.89 -1.57
CA ASP A 35 12.95 9.27 -2.07
C ASP A 35 14.35 9.70 -2.53
N THR A 36 15.38 8.92 -2.21
CA THR A 36 16.80 9.24 -2.51
C THR A 36 17.47 8.27 -3.50
N ASP A 37 16.98 7.04 -3.66
CA ASP A 37 17.53 6.05 -4.60
C ASP A 37 16.45 5.08 -5.10
N HIS A 38 16.16 5.12 -6.41
CA HIS A 38 15.16 4.26 -7.06
C HIS A 38 15.47 2.76 -7.03
N ARG A 39 16.69 2.38 -6.64
CA ARG A 39 17.11 0.97 -6.47
C ARG A 39 16.77 0.42 -5.09
N HIS A 40 16.22 1.25 -4.21
CA HIS A 40 15.81 0.87 -2.89
C HIS A 40 14.34 1.21 -2.66
N PHE A 41 13.73 0.50 -1.73
CA PHE A 41 12.39 0.79 -1.24
C PHE A 41 12.40 0.88 0.28
N MET A 42 11.44 1.63 0.80
CA MET A 42 11.08 1.64 2.20
C MET A 42 9.80 0.84 2.34
N ILE A 43 9.82 -0.13 3.25
CA ILE A 43 8.54 -0.67 3.72
C ILE A 43 7.89 0.49 4.44
N LEU A 44 6.71 0.84 3.99
CA LEU A 44 6.05 2.00 4.50
C LEU A 44 5.59 1.73 5.95
N THR A 45 6.22 2.35 6.95
CA THR A 45 5.88 2.21 8.38
C THR A 45 5.86 3.61 9.01
N ASN A 46 5.31 3.75 10.23
CA ASN A 46 5.32 5.05 10.93
C ASN A 46 6.59 5.27 11.76
N ASP A 47 7.57 4.35 11.68
CA ASP A 47 8.81 4.50 12.43
C ASP A 47 9.77 5.37 11.62
N GLN A 48 10.24 6.47 12.22
CA GLN A 48 11.09 7.49 11.57
C GLN A 48 12.52 6.98 11.28
N THR A 49 12.79 5.69 11.45
CA THR A 49 14.02 5.09 10.98
C THR A 49 13.81 4.68 9.51
N GLU A 50 14.26 5.56 8.60
CA GLU A 50 14.29 5.33 7.15
C GLU A 50 15.20 4.13 6.80
N LYS A 51 14.74 2.92 7.10
CA LYS A 51 15.45 1.72 6.68
C LYS A 51 15.01 1.39 5.26
N THR A 52 15.93 1.65 4.34
CA THR A 52 15.80 1.27 2.94
C THR A 52 16.30 -0.17 2.72
N TYR A 53 15.66 -0.86 1.78
CA TYR A 53 15.98 -2.22 1.37
C TYR A 53 16.21 -2.24 -0.14
N PRO A 54 17.12 -3.10 -0.65
CA PRO A 54 17.35 -3.19 -2.09
C PRO A 54 16.10 -3.70 -2.79
N LEU A 55 15.69 -3.01 -3.86
CA LEU A 55 14.58 -3.41 -4.71
C LEU A 55 15.04 -4.51 -5.67
N LEU A 56 14.77 -5.75 -5.30
CA LEU A 56 15.19 -6.93 -6.06
C LEU A 56 14.06 -7.42 -6.99
N PRO A 57 14.37 -7.88 -8.22
CA PRO A 57 13.36 -8.47 -9.11
C PRO A 57 12.62 -9.66 -8.50
N SER A 58 13.26 -10.41 -7.60
CA SER A 58 12.67 -11.55 -6.90
C SER A 58 11.54 -11.18 -5.94
N LEU A 59 11.36 -9.88 -5.63
CA LEU A 59 10.23 -9.37 -4.85
C LEU A 59 8.98 -9.14 -5.72
N ASN A 60 9.06 -9.40 -7.03
CA ASN A 60 7.99 -9.16 -8.01
C ASN A 60 7.32 -7.78 -7.83
N PRO A 61 8.12 -6.69 -7.86
CA PRO A 61 7.59 -5.36 -7.59
C PRO A 61 6.65 -4.90 -8.70
N GLU A 62 5.53 -4.30 -8.32
CA GLU A 62 4.53 -3.77 -9.25
C GLU A 62 4.12 -2.35 -8.87
N LYS A 63 4.04 -1.46 -9.86
CA LYS A 63 3.56 -0.11 -9.66
C LYS A 63 2.04 -0.17 -9.49
N ILE A 64 1.56 0.34 -8.37
CA ILE A 64 0.13 0.31 -8.01
C ILE A 64 -0.54 1.66 -8.25
N GLY A 65 0.21 2.76 -8.23
CA GLY A 65 -0.31 4.12 -8.44
C GLY A 65 -0.65 4.83 -7.12
N ASN A 66 -1.51 5.85 -7.20
CA ASN A 66 -1.89 6.68 -6.06
C ASN A 66 -3.43 6.75 -5.91
N PRO A 67 -3.94 7.18 -4.74
CA PRO A 67 -5.37 7.26 -4.46
C PRO A 67 -6.19 8.00 -5.50
N SER A 68 -5.69 9.11 -6.06
CA SER A 68 -6.38 9.84 -7.12
C SER A 68 -6.45 9.04 -8.41
N GLY A 69 -5.36 8.37 -8.79
CA GLY A 69 -5.33 7.44 -9.93
C GLY A 69 -6.30 6.27 -9.74
N TRP A 70 -6.41 5.73 -8.53
CA TRP A 70 -7.36 4.66 -8.22
C TRP A 70 -8.81 5.11 -8.35
N ALA A 71 -9.14 6.36 -7.98
CA ALA A 71 -10.47 6.91 -8.20
C ALA A 71 -10.85 6.88 -9.70
N PHE A 72 -9.93 7.26 -10.59
CA PHE A 72 -10.16 7.18 -12.04
C PHE A 72 -10.37 5.75 -12.53
N VAL A 73 -9.57 4.80 -12.05
CA VAL A 73 -9.74 3.37 -12.38
C VAL A 73 -11.11 2.88 -11.90
N LEU A 74 -11.53 3.24 -10.69
CA LEU A 74 -12.85 2.87 -10.15
C LEU A 74 -14.00 3.46 -10.99
N LEU A 75 -13.87 4.71 -11.44
CA LEU A 75 -14.84 5.32 -12.34
C LEU A 75 -14.94 4.57 -13.67
N GLN A 76 -13.81 4.18 -14.25
CA GLN A 76 -13.76 3.49 -15.54
C GLN A 76 -14.30 2.07 -15.47
N ASP A 77 -13.94 1.33 -14.42
CA ASP A 77 -14.21 -0.10 -14.32
C ASP A 77 -15.54 -0.41 -13.62
N TYR A 78 -15.99 0.45 -12.70
CA TYR A 78 -17.16 0.20 -11.84
C TYR A 78 -18.23 1.31 -11.89
N GLY A 79 -17.91 2.47 -12.45
CA GLY A 79 -18.86 3.55 -12.69
C GLY A 79 -18.89 4.63 -11.60
N GLU A 80 -19.81 5.58 -11.79
CA GLU A 80 -19.83 6.86 -11.05
C GLU A 80 -20.15 6.70 -9.55
N GLU A 81 -21.01 5.76 -9.18
CA GLU A 81 -21.38 5.55 -7.78
C GLU A 81 -20.17 5.04 -6.95
N THR A 82 -19.44 4.05 -7.47
CA THR A 82 -18.22 3.53 -6.83
C THR A 82 -17.15 4.61 -6.70
N TYR A 83 -16.97 5.43 -7.75
CA TYR A 83 -16.11 6.60 -7.70
C TYR A 83 -16.51 7.56 -6.57
N ARG A 84 -17.79 7.93 -6.47
CA ARG A 84 -18.28 8.86 -5.44
C ARG A 84 -18.06 8.32 -4.03
N GLN A 85 -18.33 7.04 -3.80
CA GLN A 85 -18.11 6.39 -2.50
C GLN A 85 -16.64 6.39 -2.11
N TYR A 86 -15.75 6.05 -3.04
CA TYR A 86 -14.31 6.07 -2.81
C TYR A 86 -13.76 7.49 -2.59
N SER A 87 -14.17 8.47 -3.40
CA SER A 87 -13.77 9.87 -3.24
C SER A 87 -14.25 10.43 -1.90
N ARG A 88 -15.45 10.05 -1.45
CA ARG A 88 -15.94 10.47 -0.14
C ARG A 88 -15.12 9.89 1.00
N LEU A 89 -14.71 8.63 0.88
CA LEU A 89 -13.80 7.99 1.83
C LEU A 89 -12.44 8.69 1.86
N GLN A 90 -11.91 9.05 0.69
CA GLN A 90 -10.65 9.79 0.56
C GLN A 90 -10.71 11.15 1.27
N GLU A 91 -11.76 11.94 1.01
CA GLU A 91 -11.99 13.23 1.68
C GLU A 91 -12.06 13.07 3.20
N LEU A 92 -12.87 12.11 3.66
CA LEU A 92 -13.05 11.85 5.08
C LEU A 92 -11.71 11.53 5.77
N PHE A 93 -10.87 10.69 5.17
CA PHE A 93 -9.57 10.37 5.76
C PHE A 93 -8.59 11.54 5.76
N LEU A 94 -8.64 12.43 4.78
CA LEU A 94 -7.83 13.66 4.77
C LEU A 94 -8.24 14.65 5.87
N GLU A 95 -9.50 14.62 6.30
CA GLU A 95 -10.02 15.46 7.38
C GLU A 95 -9.71 14.91 8.79
N LEU A 96 -9.27 13.65 8.90
CA LEU A 96 -8.98 13.02 10.19
C LEU A 96 -7.54 13.36 10.66
N PRO A 97 -7.37 14.08 11.78
CA PRO A 97 -6.07 14.62 12.20
C PRO A 97 -5.07 13.56 12.68
N GLU A 98 -5.54 12.33 12.97
CA GLU A 98 -4.74 11.25 13.54
C GLU A 98 -4.31 10.19 12.50
N ILE A 99 -4.72 10.35 11.24
CA ILE A 99 -4.34 9.43 10.17
C ILE A 99 -3.03 9.88 9.55
N ASP A 100 -1.97 9.12 9.80
CA ASP A 100 -0.71 9.27 9.07
C ASP A 100 -0.88 8.89 7.59
N SER A 101 -0.02 9.41 6.72
CA SER A 101 -0.08 9.15 5.28
C SER A 101 -0.08 7.65 4.96
N MET A 102 0.55 6.82 5.79
CA MET A 102 0.64 5.39 5.52
C MET A 102 -0.61 4.60 5.84
N THR A 103 -1.22 4.88 6.97
CA THR A 103 -2.55 4.38 7.30
C THR A 103 -3.56 4.83 6.25
N TYR A 104 -3.45 6.07 5.76
CA TYR A 104 -4.27 6.58 4.65
C TYR A 104 -4.12 5.77 3.36
N TYR A 105 -2.89 5.55 2.87
CA TYR A 105 -2.66 4.79 1.63
C TYR A 105 -3.14 3.34 1.74
N ARG A 106 -2.86 2.66 2.87
CA ARG A 106 -3.28 1.27 3.11
C ARG A 106 -4.80 1.13 3.18
N ALA A 107 -5.47 2.01 3.92
CA ALA A 107 -6.91 1.98 4.06
C ALA A 107 -7.61 2.14 2.71
N LEU A 108 -7.18 3.11 1.89
CA LEU A 108 -7.75 3.34 0.57
C LEU A 108 -7.43 2.22 -0.42
N TYR A 109 -6.22 1.67 -0.36
CA TYR A 109 -5.85 0.55 -1.20
C TYR A 109 -6.70 -0.69 -0.88
N TRP A 110 -6.88 -1.00 0.40
CA TRP A 110 -7.78 -2.07 0.85
C TRP A 110 -9.21 -1.83 0.37
N ALA A 111 -9.74 -0.62 0.52
CA ALA A 111 -11.09 -0.27 0.09
C ALA A 111 -11.28 -0.49 -1.43
N LYS A 112 -10.29 -0.09 -2.23
CA LYS A 112 -10.27 -0.31 -3.68
C LYS A 112 -10.20 -1.78 -4.06
N GLN A 113 -9.34 -2.58 -3.42
CA GLN A 113 -9.21 -4.01 -3.73
C GLN A 113 -10.45 -4.83 -3.36
N ASN A 114 -11.16 -4.43 -2.29
CA ASN A 114 -12.33 -5.15 -1.79
C ASN A 114 -13.67 -4.54 -2.24
N LEU A 115 -13.63 -3.42 -2.98
CA LEU A 115 -14.81 -2.61 -3.32
C LEU A 115 -15.70 -2.33 -2.10
N ASN A 116 -15.05 -2.06 -0.96
CA ASN A 116 -15.72 -1.81 0.31
C ASN A 116 -15.29 -0.43 0.82
N PHE A 117 -16.24 0.51 0.86
CA PHE A 117 -16.00 1.91 1.19
C PHE A 117 -16.53 2.30 2.57
N ASP A 118 -16.78 1.33 3.45
CA ASP A 118 -17.08 1.60 4.85
C ASP A 118 -15.85 2.23 5.54
N PRO A 119 -15.97 3.46 6.08
CA PRO A 119 -14.82 4.15 6.67
C PRO A 119 -14.21 3.45 7.87
N ALA A 120 -15.02 2.84 8.72
CA ALA A 120 -14.54 2.21 9.95
C ALA A 120 -13.76 0.94 9.62
N LEU A 121 -14.28 0.11 8.71
CA LEU A 121 -13.59 -1.10 8.24
C LEU A 121 -12.31 -0.73 7.49
N ALA A 122 -12.37 0.18 6.52
CA ALA A 122 -11.19 0.56 5.75
C ALA A 122 -10.09 1.13 6.66
N LEU A 123 -10.46 1.98 7.63
CA LEU A 123 -9.51 2.53 8.58
C LEU A 123 -8.94 1.45 9.50
N GLN A 124 -9.78 0.55 10.03
CA GLN A 124 -9.34 -0.56 10.86
C GLN A 124 -8.30 -1.42 10.12
N TYR A 125 -8.57 -1.81 8.86
CA TYR A 125 -7.61 -2.56 8.05
C TYR A 125 -6.32 -1.78 7.80
N GLY A 126 -6.42 -0.49 7.46
CA GLY A 126 -5.26 0.36 7.30
C GLY A 126 -4.39 0.43 8.55
N GLN A 127 -5.01 0.58 9.73
CA GLN A 127 -4.34 0.62 11.03
C GLN A 127 -3.73 -0.73 11.40
N GLU A 128 -4.45 -1.83 11.19
CA GLU A 128 -3.97 -3.19 11.45
C GLU A 128 -2.77 -3.54 10.55
N GLU A 129 -2.83 -3.22 9.26
CA GLU A 129 -1.70 -3.42 8.35
C GLU A 129 -0.50 -2.54 8.71
N THR A 130 -0.76 -1.28 9.05
CA THR A 130 0.29 -0.38 9.55
C THR A 130 0.93 -0.97 10.81
N LYS A 131 0.14 -1.43 11.78
CA LYS A 131 0.62 -2.05 13.02
C LYS A 131 1.33 -3.40 12.78
N ALA A 132 0.84 -4.23 11.87
CA ALA A 132 1.44 -5.54 11.57
C ALA A 132 2.85 -5.40 10.95
N ALA A 133 3.08 -4.33 10.19
CA ALA A 133 4.41 -3.99 9.72
C ALA A 133 5.40 -3.73 10.88
N TRP A 134 4.92 -3.42 12.09
CA TRP A 134 5.73 -3.19 13.29
C TRP A 134 5.98 -4.47 14.08
N HIS A 135 5.05 -5.44 14.05
CA HIS A 135 5.19 -6.72 14.75
C HIS A 135 5.95 -7.79 13.95
N ALA A 136 6.11 -7.62 12.63
CA ALA A 136 6.98 -8.46 11.80
C ALA A 136 8.48 -8.10 11.93
N ARG A 137 8.89 -7.55 13.09
CA ARG A 137 10.29 -7.59 13.53
C ARG A 137 10.61 -9.07 13.70
N LEU A 138 11.43 -9.61 12.80
CA LEU A 138 11.98 -10.97 12.86
C LEU A 138 12.11 -11.42 14.33
N GLY A 139 11.32 -12.45 14.65
CA GLY A 139 10.92 -12.92 15.98
C GLY A 139 11.66 -12.40 17.21
N PHE A 140 10.94 -11.77 18.13
CA PHE A 140 11.14 -11.93 19.57
C PHE A 140 9.79 -11.86 20.30
N ILE A 141 9.47 -12.98 20.95
CA ILE A 141 8.46 -13.11 22.02
C ILE A 141 9.19 -12.74 23.32
N PRO A 142 8.64 -11.90 24.20
CA PRO A 142 8.74 -12.12 25.64
C PRO A 142 7.64 -13.07 26.12
#